data_AF-A0A9C8H7M8-F1
#
_entry.id   AF-A0A9C8H7M8-F1
#
_cell.length_a   1.000
_cell.length_b   1.000
_cell.length_c   1.000
_cell.angle_alpha   90.00
_cell.angle_beta   90.00
_cell.angle_gamma   90.00
#
_symmetry.space_group_name_H-M   'P 1'
#
loop_
_entity.id
_entity.type
_entity.pdbx_description
1 polymer ?
#
loop_
_entity_poly.entity_id
_entity_poly.type
_entity_poly.pdbx_seq_one_letter_code
_entity_poly.pdbx_strand_id
1 'polypeptide(L)'
;TGYGWTDMSAPPPSEATAVDCLACHDTSGQYTKLDSAAGHPPLEAKGETITGADAWAVDLKKAAQSVGAPGRENCGSCHFYGGGGDNVKHGDLSSALYHPSLDVDVHMSAEGENFTCSTCHHSDKHVFAGSRYDVHAMDPGGTGKPGQIRQDVATCESCHGNAPHKAFSVTGRKLNDHVDRIACQTCHIPSFARGGVATKTGWDWSTAGRMDADGNPAHEENYVQGDGTARHTYLATKGDFEWGENVVPHYAWFNGQVEYTSTDKVIDPTQVVEINRIEGSPDDGRSRIWPFKRMEGRQAYDAGLNHLAYVNVWGPTTDTAYWTNFDWAKAIEAGMAAAGKEYSGQYGFVDTHMYWPITHMVAPASDAVDCHECHAPQGRMAGIAGVYLPGSNPTSPGALIGIAFFLAMASGVLLHTVLRIITRGGKGGKTHD
;
A
#
# COMPACT_ATOMS: atom_id res chain seq x y z
N THR A 1 -11.43 4.63 17.46
CA THR A 1 -11.21 6.09 17.57
C THR A 1 -11.80 6.57 18.86
N GLY A 2 -11.00 7.24 19.69
CA GLY A 2 -11.45 7.69 21.01
C GLY A 2 -10.48 8.66 21.68
N TYR A 3 -10.78 8.98 22.93
CA TYR A 3 -10.11 9.98 23.76
C TYR A 3 -9.44 9.34 24.99
N GLY A 4 -8.27 9.85 25.36
CA GLY A 4 -7.66 9.61 26.67
C GLY A 4 -6.95 8.26 26.83
N TRP A 5 -6.56 7.60 25.74
CA TRP A 5 -5.71 6.40 25.84
C TRP A 5 -4.24 6.80 25.94
N THR A 6 -3.78 7.04 27.17
CA THR A 6 -2.42 7.54 27.46
C THR A 6 -1.44 6.45 27.86
N ASP A 7 -1.92 5.24 28.17
CA ASP A 7 -1.12 4.13 28.66
C ASP A 7 -1.51 2.83 27.95
N MET A 8 -0.60 2.30 27.15
CA MET A 8 -0.81 1.04 26.41
C MET A 8 -0.66 -0.21 27.27
N SER A 9 -0.16 -0.10 28.52
CA SER A 9 -0.14 -1.22 29.47
C SER A 9 -1.54 -1.52 30.01
N ALA A 10 -2.48 -0.58 29.86
CA ALA A 10 -3.88 -0.74 30.18
C ALA A 10 -4.75 -0.84 28.90
N PRO A 11 -5.89 -1.56 28.96
CA PRO A 11 -6.89 -1.50 27.90
C PRO A 11 -7.33 -0.05 27.61
N PRO A 12 -7.71 0.28 26.37
CA PRO A 12 -8.22 1.60 26.05
C PRO A 12 -9.47 1.93 26.88
N PRO A 13 -9.75 3.22 27.15
CA PRO A 13 -10.97 3.65 27.83
C PRO A 13 -12.22 3.03 27.18
N SER A 14 -13.05 2.38 27.99
CA SER A 14 -14.24 1.64 27.53
C SER A 14 -15.55 2.40 27.73
N GLU A 15 -15.51 3.53 28.44
CA GLU A 15 -16.67 4.39 28.65
C GLU A 15 -17.20 4.92 27.31
N ALA A 16 -18.54 4.95 27.16
CA ALA A 16 -19.17 5.43 25.94
C ALA A 16 -18.77 6.88 25.60
N THR A 17 -18.46 7.70 26.61
CA THR A 17 -17.99 9.09 26.47
C THR A 17 -16.56 9.20 25.95
N ALA A 18 -15.79 8.10 25.94
CA ALA A 18 -14.45 8.08 25.39
C ALA A 18 -14.43 7.81 23.88
N VAL A 19 -15.56 7.47 23.26
CA VAL A 19 -15.68 7.34 21.82
C VAL A 19 -15.66 8.73 21.18
N ASP A 20 -14.84 8.89 20.16
CA ASP A 20 -14.80 10.14 19.40
C ASP A 20 -15.66 10.03 18.13
N CYS A 21 -16.87 10.59 18.22
CA CYS A 21 -17.81 10.63 17.10
C CYS A 21 -17.42 11.69 16.05
N LEU A 22 -16.72 12.76 16.44
CA LEU A 22 -16.55 13.94 15.61
C LEU A 22 -15.45 13.77 14.56
N ALA A 23 -14.39 12.99 14.85
CA ALA A 23 -13.36 12.69 13.86
C ALA A 23 -13.92 12.12 12.56
N CYS A 24 -14.96 11.29 12.66
CA CYS A 24 -15.57 10.66 11.48
C CYS A 24 -16.76 11.45 10.93
N HIS A 25 -17.46 12.25 11.74
CA HIS A 25 -18.75 12.82 11.35
C HIS A 25 -18.80 14.34 11.28
N ASP A 26 -17.76 15.08 11.67
CA ASP A 26 -17.75 16.53 11.47
C ASP A 26 -17.78 16.88 9.97
N THR A 27 -18.79 17.62 9.53
CA THR A 27 -18.85 18.17 8.16
C THR A 27 -18.55 19.68 8.09
N SER A 28 -18.21 20.30 9.22
CA SER A 28 -17.88 21.73 9.27
C SER A 28 -16.43 22.05 8.90
N GLY A 29 -15.55 21.05 8.90
CA GLY A 29 -14.11 21.22 8.72
C GLY A 29 -13.44 21.94 9.88
N GLN A 30 -14.02 21.88 11.09
CA GLN A 30 -13.48 22.54 12.29
C GLN A 30 -12.86 21.56 13.27
N TYR A 31 -13.20 20.27 13.16
CA TYR A 31 -12.70 19.26 14.08
C TYR A 31 -11.34 18.74 13.65
N THR A 32 -10.42 18.65 14.61
CA THR A 32 -9.11 18.00 14.46
C THR A 32 -8.67 17.45 15.81
N LYS A 33 -7.62 16.63 15.81
CA LYS A 33 -6.94 16.16 17.01
C LYS A 33 -5.56 16.76 17.09
N LEU A 34 -5.08 16.95 18.32
CA LEU A 34 -3.66 17.18 18.56
C LEU A 34 -2.89 15.88 18.32
N ASP A 35 -1.69 16.01 17.77
CA ASP A 35 -0.76 14.90 17.54
C ASP A 35 -0.23 14.24 18.82
N SER A 36 -0.34 14.96 19.95
CA SER A 36 0.34 14.68 21.21
C SER A 36 -0.59 14.57 22.42
N ALA A 37 -1.91 14.67 22.22
CA ALA A 37 -2.89 14.75 23.32
C ALA A 37 -3.76 13.49 23.47
N ALA A 38 -3.23 12.31 23.16
CA ALA A 38 -3.92 11.01 23.32
C ALA A 38 -5.35 11.00 22.75
N GLY A 39 -5.51 11.59 21.57
CA GLY A 39 -6.78 11.65 20.85
C GLY A 39 -7.63 12.90 21.12
N HIS A 40 -7.28 13.76 22.07
CA HIS A 40 -8.07 14.96 22.37
C HIS A 40 -7.94 16.06 21.28
N PRO A 41 -9.02 16.82 21.02
CA PRO A 41 -8.97 17.98 20.16
C PRO A 41 -8.29 19.16 20.87
N PRO A 42 -7.67 20.09 20.13
CA PRO A 42 -7.16 21.34 20.70
C PRO A 42 -8.31 22.24 21.16
N LEU A 43 -8.30 22.65 22.44
CA LEU A 43 -9.24 23.64 22.99
C LEU A 43 -8.68 25.07 22.94
N GLU A 44 -7.40 25.20 22.59
CA GLU A 44 -6.67 26.44 22.40
C GLU A 44 -5.86 26.35 21.10
N ALA A 45 -5.49 27.48 20.51
CA ALA A 45 -4.64 27.52 19.32
C ALA A 45 -3.16 27.28 19.69
N LYS A 46 -2.85 26.06 20.14
CA LYS A 46 -1.53 25.67 20.65
C LYS A 46 -1.21 24.22 20.30
N GLY A 47 0.00 24.01 19.76
CA GLY A 47 0.50 22.69 19.37
C GLY A 47 0.25 22.42 17.88
N GLU A 48 0.42 21.15 17.50
CA GLU A 48 0.24 20.69 16.13
C GLU A 48 -0.91 19.70 16.05
N THR A 49 -1.62 19.75 14.93
CA THR A 49 -2.66 18.79 14.59
C THR A 49 -2.05 17.48 14.11
N ILE A 50 -2.84 16.42 14.09
CA ILE A 50 -2.44 15.12 13.53
C ILE A 50 -2.01 15.18 12.04
N THR A 51 -2.33 16.26 11.32
CA THR A 51 -1.91 16.49 9.93
C THR A 51 -0.61 17.28 9.81
N GLY A 52 -0.02 17.72 10.94
CA GLY A 52 1.17 18.57 11.00
C GLY A 52 0.91 20.06 10.80
N ALA A 53 -0.37 20.48 10.74
CA ALA A 53 -0.73 21.91 10.70
C ALA A 53 -0.79 22.51 12.10
N ASP A 54 -0.58 23.83 12.22
CA ASP A 54 -0.79 24.58 13.47
C ASP A 54 -2.20 24.33 14.03
N ALA A 55 -2.27 24.03 15.33
CA ALA A 55 -3.54 23.77 16.00
C ALA A 55 -4.37 25.05 16.18
N TRP A 56 -5.69 24.91 16.06
CA TRP A 56 -6.67 25.95 16.38
C TRP A 56 -7.59 25.49 17.50
N ALA A 57 -8.22 26.44 18.20
CA ALA A 57 -9.27 26.10 19.17
C ALA A 57 -10.48 25.53 18.42
N VAL A 58 -10.74 24.23 18.57
CA VAL A 58 -11.86 23.55 17.93
C VAL A 58 -13.18 24.08 18.51
N ASP A 59 -14.05 24.59 17.65
CA ASP A 59 -15.44 24.89 18.01
C ASP A 59 -16.23 23.58 18.10
N LEU A 60 -16.18 22.95 19.28
CA LEU A 60 -16.87 21.68 19.55
C LEU A 60 -18.38 21.79 19.34
N LYS A 61 -18.98 22.96 19.59
CA LYS A 61 -20.41 23.16 19.38
C LYS A 61 -20.73 23.13 17.89
N LYS A 62 -19.96 23.87 17.07
CA LYS A 62 -20.12 23.87 15.63
C LYS A 62 -19.89 22.48 15.04
N ALA A 63 -18.82 21.79 15.44
CA ALA A 63 -18.51 20.43 15.01
C ALA A 63 -19.62 19.42 15.39
N ALA A 64 -20.19 19.54 16.59
CA ALA A 64 -21.31 18.69 17.01
C ALA A 64 -22.61 18.99 16.25
N GLN A 65 -22.84 20.25 15.88
CA GLN A 65 -24.02 20.68 15.13
C GLN A 65 -23.94 20.37 13.63
N SER A 66 -22.74 20.11 13.09
CA SER A 66 -22.47 19.75 11.69
C SER A 66 -22.37 18.25 11.45
N VAL A 67 -22.67 17.40 12.43
CA VAL A 67 -22.55 15.94 12.29
C VAL A 67 -23.32 15.43 11.06
N GLY A 68 -22.64 14.67 10.20
CA GLY A 68 -23.19 14.16 8.96
C GLY A 68 -22.51 12.87 8.47
N ALA A 69 -22.79 12.50 7.23
CA ALA A 69 -22.11 11.38 6.57
C ALA A 69 -20.62 11.74 6.34
N PRO A 70 -19.69 10.80 6.56
CA PRO A 70 -18.26 11.06 6.40
C PRO A 70 -17.89 11.40 4.95
N GLY A 71 -17.09 12.45 4.78
CA GLY A 71 -16.35 12.75 3.55
C GLY A 71 -14.97 12.09 3.52
N ARG A 72 -14.18 12.37 2.48
CA ARG A 72 -12.79 11.89 2.37
C ARG A 72 -11.90 12.58 3.40
N GLU A 73 -12.24 13.81 3.77
CA GLU A 73 -11.63 14.67 4.77
C GLU A 73 -11.59 13.99 6.14
N ASN A 74 -12.70 13.37 6.55
CA ASN A 74 -12.83 12.67 7.82
C ASN A 74 -11.93 11.43 7.92
N CYS A 75 -11.84 10.66 6.84
CA CYS A 75 -10.98 9.47 6.80
C CYS A 75 -9.50 9.86 6.66
N GLY A 76 -9.24 10.83 5.78
CA GLY A 76 -7.91 11.30 5.41
C GLY A 76 -7.15 11.93 6.56
N SER A 77 -7.83 12.57 7.52
CA SER A 77 -7.19 13.18 8.71
C SER A 77 -6.27 12.22 9.46
N CYS A 78 -6.55 10.92 9.43
CA CYS A 78 -5.69 9.88 10.01
C CYS A 78 -5.03 9.00 8.95
N HIS A 79 -5.77 8.62 7.90
CA HIS A 79 -5.29 7.63 6.93
C HIS A 79 -4.20 8.17 6.00
N PHE A 80 -4.17 9.50 5.75
CA PHE A 80 -3.20 10.13 4.85
C PHE A 80 -1.90 10.53 5.58
N TYR A 81 -1.94 10.77 6.89
CA TYR A 81 -0.82 11.32 7.67
C TYR A 81 -0.11 10.31 8.59
N GLY A 82 -0.44 9.03 8.43
CA GLY A 82 0.20 7.95 9.20
C GLY A 82 1.71 7.89 8.96
N GLY A 83 2.48 7.61 10.01
CA GLY A 83 3.95 7.57 9.94
C GLY A 83 4.64 8.92 10.20
N GLY A 84 3.89 9.93 10.65
CA GLY A 84 4.42 11.23 11.07
C GLY A 84 4.47 12.26 9.93
N GLY A 85 3.59 12.15 8.94
CA GLY A 85 3.48 13.10 7.85
C GLY A 85 2.61 12.58 6.70
N ASP A 86 2.20 13.50 5.82
CA ASP A 86 1.40 13.18 4.63
C ASP A 86 2.10 12.15 3.73
N ASN A 87 1.36 11.11 3.33
CA ASN A 87 1.75 9.99 2.50
C ASN A 87 2.96 9.18 2.99
N VAL A 88 3.38 9.29 4.25
CA VAL A 88 4.59 8.61 4.74
C VAL A 88 4.41 7.09 4.79
N LYS A 89 3.26 6.58 5.25
CA LYS A 89 3.06 5.13 5.51
C LYS A 89 2.65 4.31 4.28
N HIS A 90 1.42 4.45 3.78
CA HIS A 90 0.86 3.54 2.77
C HIS A 90 1.38 3.82 1.35
N GLY A 91 1.58 5.08 0.99
CA GLY A 91 2.08 5.49 -0.33
C GLY A 91 0.97 5.73 -1.37
N ASP A 92 -0.21 5.12 -1.22
CA ASP A 92 -1.39 5.31 -2.06
C ASP A 92 -2.52 6.08 -1.35
N LEU A 93 -2.25 6.64 -0.16
CA LEU A 93 -3.21 7.38 0.66
C LEU A 93 -2.57 8.69 1.13
N SER A 94 -2.92 9.80 0.48
CA SER A 94 -2.34 11.12 0.71
C SER A 94 -3.38 12.23 0.60
N SER A 95 -3.00 13.46 0.98
CA SER A 95 -3.83 14.66 0.80
C SER A 95 -4.27 14.90 -0.65
N ALA A 96 -3.54 14.37 -1.65
CA ALA A 96 -3.94 14.43 -3.06
C ALA A 96 -5.32 13.77 -3.32
N LEU A 97 -5.77 12.87 -2.44
CA LEU A 97 -7.05 12.18 -2.54
C LEU A 97 -8.24 12.93 -1.92
N TYR A 98 -8.05 14.12 -1.35
CA TYR A 98 -9.20 14.95 -0.98
C TYR A 98 -10.00 15.37 -2.22
N HIS A 99 -9.30 15.86 -3.24
CA HIS A 99 -9.88 16.25 -4.52
C HIS A 99 -8.98 15.80 -5.69
N PRO A 100 -8.86 14.48 -5.95
CA PRO A 100 -7.94 13.97 -6.93
C PRO A 100 -8.40 14.29 -8.36
N SER A 101 -7.46 14.55 -9.24
CA SER A 101 -7.69 14.50 -10.68
C SER A 101 -7.97 13.06 -11.14
N LEU A 102 -8.55 12.89 -12.32
CA LEU A 102 -8.93 11.58 -12.85
C LEU A 102 -7.72 10.65 -13.01
N ASP A 103 -6.54 11.20 -13.33
CA ASP A 103 -5.31 10.43 -13.46
C ASP A 103 -4.82 9.87 -12.12
N VAL A 104 -5.08 10.55 -10.99
CA VAL A 104 -4.66 10.10 -9.65
C VAL A 104 -5.56 8.99 -9.14
N ASP A 105 -6.88 9.13 -9.19
CA ASP A 105 -7.81 8.06 -8.83
C ASP A 105 -9.17 8.21 -9.54
N VAL A 106 -9.51 7.24 -10.39
CA VAL A 106 -10.76 7.28 -11.19
C VAL A 106 -12.03 7.14 -10.34
N HIS A 107 -11.95 6.51 -9.18
CA HIS A 107 -13.12 6.29 -8.32
C HIS A 107 -13.39 7.53 -7.46
N MET A 108 -12.34 8.14 -6.91
CA MET A 108 -12.47 9.29 -5.99
C MET A 108 -12.50 10.65 -6.71
N SER A 109 -12.07 10.73 -7.97
CA SER A 109 -12.10 11.98 -8.72
C SER A 109 -13.52 12.49 -8.95
N ALA A 110 -13.70 13.81 -8.86
CA ALA A 110 -14.96 14.47 -9.18
C ALA A 110 -15.33 14.38 -10.67
N GLU A 111 -14.35 14.12 -11.55
CA GLU A 111 -14.56 13.88 -12.98
C GLU A 111 -14.90 12.42 -13.29
N GLY A 112 -14.70 11.53 -12.32
CA GLY A 112 -15.10 10.12 -12.35
C GLY A 112 -16.35 9.88 -11.52
N GLU A 113 -16.28 8.96 -10.56
CA GLU A 113 -17.42 8.57 -9.73
C GLU A 113 -17.58 9.39 -8.43
N ASN A 114 -16.58 10.21 -8.09
CA ASN A 114 -16.52 11.04 -6.88
C ASN A 114 -16.82 10.28 -5.58
N PHE A 115 -16.32 9.05 -5.46
CA PHE A 115 -16.57 8.21 -4.30
C PHE A 115 -16.00 8.82 -3.01
N THR A 116 -16.75 8.63 -1.93
CA THR A 116 -16.20 8.72 -0.57
C THR A 116 -15.60 7.37 -0.19
N CYS A 117 -14.80 7.33 0.86
CA CYS A 117 -14.24 6.07 1.36
C CYS A 117 -15.35 5.06 1.70
N SER A 118 -16.46 5.55 2.28
CA SER A 118 -17.61 4.73 2.69
C SER A 118 -18.42 4.14 1.52
N THR A 119 -18.21 4.62 0.28
CA THR A 119 -18.83 4.04 -0.90
C THR A 119 -18.29 2.64 -1.19
N CYS A 120 -16.97 2.42 -1.02
CA CYS A 120 -16.33 1.12 -1.18
C CYS A 120 -16.18 0.38 0.16
N HIS A 121 -15.69 1.08 1.18
CA HIS A 121 -15.64 0.58 2.55
C HIS A 121 -17.00 0.73 3.23
N HIS A 122 -17.98 0.00 2.73
CA HIS A 122 -19.31 -0.01 3.31
C HIS A 122 -19.25 -0.41 4.79
N SER A 123 -20.08 0.22 5.62
CA SER A 123 -20.15 -0.07 7.04
C SER A 123 -21.53 -0.55 7.45
N ASP A 124 -21.60 -1.61 8.26
CA ASP A 124 -22.79 -1.96 9.04
C ASP A 124 -22.43 -1.91 10.53
N LYS A 125 -23.18 -1.16 11.33
CA LYS A 125 -22.92 -0.97 12.77
C LYS A 125 -21.47 -0.56 13.08
N HIS A 126 -20.89 0.33 12.26
CA HIS A 126 -19.48 0.77 12.34
C HIS A 126 -18.44 -0.35 12.15
N VAL A 127 -18.85 -1.48 11.56
CA VAL A 127 -17.95 -2.51 11.05
C VAL A 127 -17.76 -2.27 9.57
N PHE A 128 -16.56 -1.87 9.18
CA PHE A 128 -16.21 -1.53 7.80
C PHE A 128 -15.67 -2.76 7.06
N ALA A 129 -16.12 -2.95 5.82
CA ALA A 129 -15.53 -3.92 4.90
C ALA A 129 -14.07 -3.54 4.58
N GLY A 130 -13.18 -4.54 4.49
CA GLY A 130 -11.74 -4.33 4.23
C GLY A 130 -10.97 -3.68 5.38
N SER A 131 -11.49 -3.72 6.61
CA SER A 131 -10.82 -3.16 7.80
C SER A 131 -9.66 -4.06 8.28
N ARG A 132 -8.70 -3.47 9.03
CA ARG A 132 -7.63 -4.19 9.78
C ARG A 132 -6.73 -5.10 8.96
N TYR A 133 -6.41 -4.73 7.72
CA TYR A 133 -5.58 -5.56 6.82
C TYR A 133 -6.21 -6.93 6.50
N ASP A 134 -7.53 -7.08 6.67
CA ASP A 134 -8.31 -8.22 6.17
C ASP A 134 -8.51 -8.07 4.67
N VAL A 135 -7.44 -8.37 3.92
CA VAL A 135 -7.41 -8.19 2.47
C VAL A 135 -7.83 -9.48 1.79
N HIS A 136 -8.89 -9.40 1.00
CA HIS A 136 -9.26 -10.48 0.08
C HIS A 136 -8.32 -10.48 -1.12
N ALA A 137 -7.37 -11.42 -1.16
CA ALA A 137 -6.46 -11.56 -2.31
C ALA A 137 -7.18 -11.89 -3.63
N MET A 138 -8.33 -12.56 -3.55
CA MET A 138 -9.24 -12.79 -4.65
C MET A 138 -10.68 -12.83 -4.14
N ASP A 139 -11.63 -12.36 -4.94
CA ASP A 139 -13.06 -12.43 -4.62
C ASP A 139 -13.86 -13.19 -5.69
N PRO A 140 -14.03 -14.50 -5.54
CA PRO A 140 -14.79 -15.29 -6.50
C PRO A 140 -16.30 -15.00 -6.45
N GLY A 141 -16.79 -14.27 -5.44
CA GLY A 141 -18.21 -13.92 -5.29
C GLY A 141 -18.72 -12.94 -6.35
N GLY A 142 -17.81 -12.20 -7.00
CA GLY A 142 -18.16 -11.24 -8.05
C GLY A 142 -19.17 -10.19 -7.59
N THR A 143 -20.01 -9.72 -8.51
CA THR A 143 -20.97 -8.62 -8.27
C THR A 143 -22.20 -9.01 -7.45
N GLY A 144 -22.30 -10.25 -6.98
CA GLY A 144 -23.47 -10.74 -6.26
C GLY A 144 -24.70 -10.92 -7.17
N LYS A 145 -25.90 -10.72 -6.62
CA LYS A 145 -27.16 -10.88 -7.36
C LYS A 145 -27.42 -9.64 -8.23
N PRO A 146 -28.11 -9.77 -9.38
CA PRO A 146 -28.47 -8.63 -10.21
C PRO A 146 -29.14 -7.50 -9.41
N GLY A 147 -28.56 -6.31 -9.44
CA GLY A 147 -29.04 -5.13 -8.71
C GLY A 147 -28.64 -5.05 -7.23
N GLN A 148 -27.84 -5.99 -6.72
CA GLN A 148 -27.33 -5.99 -5.35
C GLN A 148 -25.83 -5.71 -5.35
N ILE A 149 -25.41 -4.53 -4.87
CA ILE A 149 -24.01 -4.27 -4.56
C ILE A 149 -23.66 -5.06 -3.30
N ARG A 150 -22.54 -5.79 -3.33
CA ARG A 150 -22.03 -6.47 -2.15
C ARG A 150 -21.42 -5.46 -1.20
N GLN A 151 -21.82 -5.55 0.07
CA GLN A 151 -21.51 -4.58 1.12
C GLN A 151 -20.63 -5.19 2.23
N ASP A 152 -20.36 -6.48 2.12
CA ASP A 152 -19.55 -7.28 3.03
C ASP A 152 -18.06 -7.27 2.67
N VAL A 153 -17.70 -6.80 1.47
CA VAL A 153 -16.34 -6.80 0.92
C VAL A 153 -16.03 -5.47 0.23
N ALA A 154 -14.74 -5.12 0.20
CA ALA A 154 -14.20 -3.97 -0.52
C ALA A 154 -13.23 -4.46 -1.60
N THR A 155 -13.77 -5.02 -2.69
CA THR A 155 -13.01 -5.69 -3.76
C THR A 155 -13.41 -5.15 -5.13
N CYS A 156 -12.50 -5.19 -6.10
CA CYS A 156 -12.80 -4.75 -7.47
C CYS A 156 -13.96 -5.58 -8.06
N GLU A 157 -13.96 -6.88 -7.80
CA GLU A 157 -14.91 -7.84 -8.36
C GLU A 157 -16.33 -7.63 -7.83
N SER A 158 -16.50 -7.03 -6.65
CA SER A 158 -17.82 -6.67 -6.09
C SER A 158 -18.61 -5.69 -6.96
N CYS A 159 -17.92 -4.88 -7.78
CA CYS A 159 -18.52 -3.95 -8.73
C CYS A 159 -18.29 -4.36 -10.20
N HIS A 160 -17.11 -4.90 -10.52
CA HIS A 160 -16.68 -5.16 -11.90
C HIS A 160 -16.77 -6.64 -12.32
N GLY A 161 -16.96 -7.55 -11.36
CA GLY A 161 -16.94 -8.99 -11.60
C GLY A 161 -15.54 -9.54 -11.92
N ASN A 162 -15.49 -10.84 -12.22
CA ASN A 162 -14.24 -11.57 -12.47
C ASN A 162 -13.75 -11.54 -13.93
N ALA A 163 -14.54 -10.96 -14.85
CA ALA A 163 -14.20 -10.89 -16.27
C ALA A 163 -14.61 -9.54 -16.89
N PRO A 164 -14.05 -8.40 -16.41
CA PRO A 164 -14.51 -7.07 -16.79
C PRO A 164 -14.11 -6.66 -18.22
N HIS A 165 -13.16 -7.37 -18.85
CA HIS A 165 -12.67 -6.99 -20.17
C HIS A 165 -13.55 -7.55 -21.30
N LYS A 166 -13.61 -6.82 -22.42
CA LYS A 166 -14.47 -7.15 -23.57
C LYS A 166 -14.15 -8.53 -24.17
N ALA A 167 -14.97 -9.53 -23.87
CA ALA A 167 -14.77 -10.92 -24.29
C ALA A 167 -14.78 -11.16 -25.81
N PHE A 168 -15.27 -10.19 -26.61
CA PHE A 168 -15.29 -10.29 -28.06
C PHE A 168 -13.94 -9.96 -28.73
N SER A 169 -12.95 -9.45 -27.99
CA SER A 169 -11.58 -9.28 -28.49
C SER A 169 -10.64 -10.37 -27.95
N VAL A 170 -9.57 -10.68 -28.70
CA VAL A 170 -8.53 -11.62 -28.23
C VAL A 170 -7.85 -11.04 -26.99
N THR A 171 -7.52 -9.75 -27.02
CA THR A 171 -6.91 -9.03 -25.88
C THR A 171 -7.79 -9.10 -24.65
N GLY A 172 -9.09 -8.79 -24.76
CA GLY A 172 -10.00 -8.83 -23.61
C GLY A 172 -10.16 -10.22 -23.02
N ARG A 173 -10.24 -11.27 -23.86
CA ARG A 173 -10.22 -12.66 -23.36
C ARG A 173 -8.94 -12.98 -22.61
N LYS A 174 -7.79 -12.59 -23.15
CA LYS A 174 -6.50 -12.83 -22.49
C LYS A 174 -6.38 -12.07 -21.18
N LEU A 175 -6.82 -10.81 -21.12
CA LEU A 175 -6.83 -10.05 -19.86
C LEU A 175 -7.76 -10.69 -18.81
N ASN A 176 -8.91 -11.23 -19.22
CA ASN A 176 -9.77 -11.99 -18.31
C ASN A 176 -9.09 -13.28 -17.82
N ASP A 177 -8.30 -13.98 -18.65
CA ASP A 177 -7.50 -15.14 -18.19
C ASP A 177 -6.44 -14.71 -17.14
N HIS A 178 -5.92 -13.48 -17.19
CA HIS A 178 -4.91 -13.02 -16.22
C HIS A 178 -5.48 -12.86 -14.82
N VAL A 179 -6.78 -12.58 -14.67
CA VAL A 179 -7.43 -12.43 -13.35
C VAL A 179 -7.35 -13.72 -12.52
N ASP A 180 -7.06 -14.88 -13.12
CA ASP A 180 -6.82 -16.11 -12.37
C ASP A 180 -5.56 -16.03 -11.48
N ARG A 181 -4.57 -15.21 -11.87
CA ARG A 181 -3.26 -15.15 -11.22
C ARG A 181 -2.80 -13.74 -10.87
N ILE A 182 -3.36 -12.70 -11.49
CA ILE A 182 -2.95 -11.30 -11.34
C ILE A 182 -4.10 -10.52 -10.72
N ALA A 183 -3.80 -9.79 -9.64
CA ALA A 183 -4.79 -8.91 -9.00
C ALA A 183 -5.12 -7.72 -9.91
N CYS A 184 -6.36 -7.21 -9.86
CA CYS A 184 -6.77 -6.03 -10.62
C CYS A 184 -5.85 -4.83 -10.35
N GLN A 185 -5.48 -4.66 -9.08
CA GLN A 185 -4.57 -3.64 -8.57
C GLN A 185 -3.22 -3.66 -9.29
N THR A 186 -2.67 -4.85 -9.59
CA THR A 186 -1.36 -5.01 -10.25
C THR A 186 -1.32 -4.35 -11.63
N CYS A 187 -2.43 -4.41 -12.37
CA CYS A 187 -2.55 -3.81 -13.70
C CYS A 187 -3.07 -2.37 -13.66
N HIS A 188 -3.98 -2.07 -12.74
CA HIS A 188 -4.70 -0.78 -12.73
C HIS A 188 -4.11 0.26 -11.78
N ILE A 189 -3.07 -0.08 -11.02
CA ILE A 189 -2.29 0.87 -10.22
C ILE A 189 -0.82 0.77 -10.68
N PRO A 190 -0.46 1.38 -11.82
CA PRO A 190 0.87 1.26 -12.42
C PRO A 190 1.97 1.87 -11.54
N SER A 191 1.61 2.87 -10.73
CA SER A 191 2.44 3.48 -9.71
C SER A 191 1.60 4.10 -8.58
N PHE A 192 2.21 4.25 -7.42
CA PHE A 192 1.65 4.95 -6.25
C PHE A 192 2.45 6.22 -5.94
N ALA A 193 2.04 6.97 -4.91
CA ALA A 193 2.56 8.31 -4.62
C ALA A 193 2.44 9.25 -5.83
N ARG A 194 1.23 9.28 -6.42
CA ARG A 194 0.86 10.14 -7.54
C ARG A 194 0.19 11.43 -7.02
N GLY A 195 0.08 12.44 -7.86
CA GLY A 195 -0.54 13.72 -7.52
C GLY A 195 0.39 14.71 -6.81
N GLY A 196 1.71 14.57 -6.96
CA GLY A 196 2.70 15.52 -6.45
C GLY A 196 3.06 15.34 -4.97
N VAL A 197 2.58 14.28 -4.32
CA VAL A 197 2.83 14.00 -2.89
C VAL A 197 3.68 12.75 -2.73
N ALA A 198 4.96 12.95 -2.39
CA ALA A 198 5.93 11.88 -2.21
C ALA A 198 5.62 11.00 -1.01
N THR A 199 6.04 9.73 -1.09
CA THR A 199 6.01 8.78 0.01
C THR A 199 7.42 8.41 0.44
N LYS A 200 7.60 8.12 1.73
CA LYS A 200 8.87 7.64 2.23
C LYS A 200 9.09 6.20 1.77
N THR A 201 10.21 5.91 1.11
CA THR A 201 10.60 4.57 0.63
C THR A 201 11.72 3.96 1.46
N GLY A 202 12.52 4.79 2.13
CA GLY A 202 13.64 4.41 2.97
C GLY A 202 13.63 5.12 4.31
N TRP A 203 13.97 4.44 5.41
CA TRP A 203 14.14 5.04 6.73
C TRP A 203 15.24 4.34 7.52
N ASP A 204 16.40 4.98 7.62
CA ASP A 204 17.54 4.51 8.39
C ASP A 204 17.64 5.22 9.73
N TRP A 205 17.23 4.56 10.81
CA TRP A 205 17.36 5.08 12.17
C TRP A 205 18.80 5.03 12.70
N SER A 206 19.68 4.23 12.11
CA SER A 206 21.05 4.05 12.62
C SER A 206 21.91 5.30 12.52
N THR A 207 21.50 6.26 11.69
CA THR A 207 22.19 7.53 11.50
C THR A 207 21.66 8.66 12.38
N ALA A 208 20.60 8.41 13.17
CA ALA A 208 19.99 9.40 14.04
C ALA A 208 20.95 9.89 15.15
N GLY A 209 20.71 11.10 15.65
CA GLY A 209 21.48 11.72 16.73
C GLY A 209 22.61 12.68 16.29
N ARG A 210 22.77 12.97 14.99
CA ARG A 210 23.72 14.00 14.53
C ARG A 210 23.27 15.40 15.01
N MET A 211 24.22 16.15 15.57
CA MET A 211 24.05 17.56 15.92
C MET A 211 24.75 18.44 14.88
N ASP A 212 24.26 19.65 14.69
CA ASP A 212 24.91 20.65 13.83
C ASP A 212 26.11 21.32 14.54
N ALA A 213 26.76 22.25 13.84
CA ALA A 213 27.94 22.96 14.36
C ALA A 213 27.64 23.82 15.60
N ASP A 214 26.39 24.22 15.79
CA ASP A 214 25.93 25.03 16.92
C ASP A 214 25.42 24.16 18.09
N GLY A 215 25.44 22.83 17.93
CA GLY A 215 24.99 21.86 18.92
C GLY A 215 23.48 21.62 18.94
N ASN A 216 22.75 22.10 17.93
CA ASN A 216 21.32 21.81 17.79
C ASN A 216 21.09 20.48 17.05
N PRO A 217 19.94 19.81 17.26
CA PRO A 217 19.56 18.64 16.48
C PRO A 217 19.55 18.96 14.97
N ALA A 218 20.42 18.30 14.21
CA ALA A 218 20.54 18.55 12.78
C ALA A 218 19.30 18.06 12.02
N HIS A 219 18.99 18.73 10.92
CA HIS A 219 17.99 18.31 9.95
C HIS A 219 18.46 18.70 8.55
N GLU A 220 17.98 17.99 7.54
CA GLU A 220 18.30 18.26 6.13
C GLU A 220 17.02 18.11 5.29
N GLU A 221 16.88 18.93 4.25
CA GLU A 221 15.71 18.94 3.36
C GLU A 221 16.15 18.87 1.89
N ASN A 222 16.80 17.78 1.52
CA ASN A 222 17.41 17.63 0.19
C ASN A 222 16.44 17.05 -0.86
N TYR A 223 15.14 17.03 -0.57
CA TYR A 223 14.10 16.53 -1.46
C TYR A 223 12.94 17.52 -1.52
N VAL A 224 12.55 17.91 -2.74
CA VAL A 224 11.36 18.75 -3.00
C VAL A 224 10.41 17.91 -3.84
N GLN A 225 9.21 17.68 -3.31
CA GLN A 225 8.22 16.86 -4.01
C GLN A 225 7.54 17.65 -5.14
N GLY A 226 6.76 16.98 -5.99
CA GLY A 226 6.15 17.54 -7.19
C GLY A 226 5.24 18.75 -6.95
N ASP A 227 4.67 18.92 -5.76
CA ASP A 227 3.89 20.10 -5.39
C ASP A 227 4.73 21.32 -4.93
N GLY A 228 6.06 21.17 -4.86
CA GLY A 228 7.01 22.21 -4.45
C GLY A 228 7.33 22.21 -2.95
N THR A 229 6.74 21.33 -2.15
CA THR A 229 7.00 21.23 -0.71
C THR A 229 8.31 20.49 -0.44
N ALA A 230 9.17 21.07 0.39
CA ALA A 230 10.38 20.42 0.86
C ALA A 230 10.04 19.28 1.85
N ARG A 231 10.81 18.20 1.80
CA ARG A 231 10.73 17.10 2.76
C ARG A 231 12.07 16.95 3.45
N HIS A 232 12.02 16.74 4.76
CA HIS A 232 13.21 16.30 5.47
C HIS A 232 13.73 15.02 4.82
N THR A 233 15.02 15.00 4.51
CA THR A 233 15.80 13.81 4.13
C THR A 233 16.62 13.29 5.30
N TYR A 234 16.76 14.11 6.34
CA TYR A 234 17.35 13.70 7.61
C TYR A 234 16.72 14.48 8.77
N LEU A 235 16.52 13.80 9.89
CA LEU A 235 16.20 14.42 11.18
C LEU A 235 17.02 13.76 12.27
N ALA A 236 17.67 14.54 13.14
CA ALA A 236 18.40 13.98 14.29
C ALA A 236 17.55 13.06 15.16
N THR A 237 16.24 13.33 15.23
CA THR A 237 15.29 12.53 16.01
C THR A 237 14.93 11.19 15.37
N LYS A 238 15.24 10.98 14.08
CA LYS A 238 14.68 9.88 13.29
C LYS A 238 15.66 9.24 12.30
N GLY A 239 16.79 9.86 11.98
CA GLY A 239 17.77 9.37 11.01
C GLY A 239 17.48 9.84 9.57
N ASP A 240 18.03 9.11 8.59
CA ASP A 240 17.93 9.44 7.17
C ASP A 240 16.66 8.85 6.53
N PHE A 241 16.14 9.55 5.53
CA PHE A 241 14.95 9.18 4.77
C PHE A 241 15.19 9.22 3.27
N GLU A 242 14.57 8.28 2.57
CA GLU A 242 14.42 8.33 1.12
C GLU A 242 12.96 8.55 0.74
N TRP A 243 12.74 9.29 -0.34
CA TRP A 243 11.42 9.66 -0.83
C TRP A 243 11.26 9.27 -2.29
N GLY A 244 10.03 8.93 -2.67
CA GLY A 244 9.68 8.61 -4.04
C GLY A 244 8.30 9.14 -4.43
N GLU A 245 8.16 9.48 -5.70
CA GLU A 245 6.90 9.81 -6.38
C GLU A 245 6.73 8.90 -7.59
N ASN A 246 5.49 8.61 -7.96
CA ASN A 246 5.16 7.71 -9.07
C ASN A 246 5.93 6.37 -8.97
N VAL A 247 6.02 5.84 -7.75
CA VAL A 247 6.81 4.65 -7.43
C VAL A 247 6.15 3.41 -8.02
N VAL A 248 6.92 2.61 -8.75
CA VAL A 248 6.48 1.31 -9.25
C VAL A 248 6.34 0.33 -8.07
N PRO A 249 5.20 -0.36 -7.92
CA PRO A 249 5.02 -1.32 -6.83
C PRO A 249 6.01 -2.48 -6.86
N HIS A 250 6.33 -2.99 -5.68
CA HIS A 250 6.88 -4.34 -5.54
C HIS A 250 5.76 -5.36 -5.76
N TYR A 251 6.01 -6.39 -6.57
CA TYR A 251 5.02 -7.42 -6.86
C TYR A 251 5.37 -8.72 -6.15
N ALA A 252 4.36 -9.40 -5.58
CA ALA A 252 4.54 -10.67 -4.91
C ALA A 252 3.24 -11.49 -4.91
N TRP A 253 3.36 -12.81 -4.78
CA TRP A 253 2.21 -13.67 -4.51
C TRP A 253 1.62 -13.34 -3.15
N PHE A 254 0.29 -13.23 -3.10
CA PHE A 254 -0.42 -12.89 -1.88
C PHE A 254 -1.72 -13.67 -1.79
N ASN A 255 -1.97 -14.32 -0.65
CA ASN A 255 -3.18 -15.07 -0.34
C ASN A 255 -4.11 -14.39 0.66
N GLY A 256 -3.81 -13.12 1.01
CA GLY A 256 -4.57 -12.34 1.99
C GLY A 256 -4.04 -12.44 3.41
N GLN A 257 -2.95 -13.16 3.66
CA GLN A 257 -2.39 -13.36 5.00
C GLN A 257 -1.04 -12.67 5.15
N VAL A 258 -0.84 -12.06 6.31
CA VAL A 258 0.39 -11.36 6.68
C VAL A 258 0.86 -11.90 8.03
N GLU A 259 2.08 -12.40 8.09
CA GLU A 259 2.73 -12.78 9.36
C GLU A 259 3.56 -11.59 9.87
N TYR A 260 3.24 -11.10 11.06
CA TYR A 260 3.98 -10.02 11.70
C TYR A 260 5.11 -10.54 12.58
N THR A 261 6.32 -9.99 12.39
CA THR A 261 7.46 -10.25 13.26
C THR A 261 7.27 -9.48 14.57
N SER A 262 6.82 -10.18 15.59
CA SER A 262 6.75 -9.64 16.96
C SER A 262 8.13 -9.56 17.60
N THR A 263 8.25 -8.80 18.69
CA THR A 263 9.51 -8.68 19.44
C THR A 263 9.92 -9.96 20.17
N ASP A 264 9.04 -10.96 20.27
CA ASP A 264 9.38 -12.28 20.83
C ASP A 264 10.04 -13.22 19.81
N LYS A 265 10.05 -12.85 18.52
CA LYS A 265 10.65 -13.67 17.47
C LYS A 265 12.15 -13.40 17.41
N VAL A 266 12.94 -14.46 17.52
CA VAL A 266 14.40 -14.39 17.29
C VAL A 266 14.64 -14.13 15.81
N ILE A 267 15.40 -13.09 15.49
CA ILE A 267 15.76 -12.69 14.13
C ILE A 267 17.19 -13.16 13.79
N ASP A 268 17.51 -13.21 12.49
CA ASP A 268 18.88 -13.29 12.00
C ASP A 268 19.32 -11.90 11.53
N PRO A 269 20.17 -11.18 12.30
CA PRO A 269 20.57 -9.82 11.98
C PRO A 269 21.55 -9.73 10.79
N THR A 270 21.98 -10.85 10.23
CA THR A 270 22.79 -10.88 9.00
C THR A 270 21.96 -10.83 7.72
N GLN A 271 20.65 -11.01 7.84
CA GLN A 271 19.68 -10.95 6.75
C GLN A 271 18.78 -9.72 6.91
N VAL A 272 18.10 -9.35 5.82
CA VAL A 272 17.01 -8.38 5.91
C VAL A 272 15.83 -9.02 6.64
N VAL A 273 15.34 -8.38 7.70
CA VAL A 273 14.23 -8.87 8.51
C VAL A 273 12.91 -8.35 7.96
N GLU A 274 12.02 -9.28 7.63
CA GLU A 274 10.65 -8.96 7.23
C GLU A 274 9.82 -8.58 8.46
N ILE A 275 9.47 -7.30 8.61
CA ILE A 275 8.59 -6.83 9.69
C ILE A 275 7.20 -7.42 9.56
N ASN A 276 6.72 -7.53 8.33
CA ASN A 276 5.47 -8.18 8.02
C ASN A 276 5.61 -9.00 6.72
N ARG A 277 5.78 -10.30 6.88
CA ARG A 277 5.91 -11.20 5.74
C ARG A 277 4.55 -11.41 5.08
N ILE A 278 4.47 -11.09 3.80
CA ILE A 278 3.30 -11.38 2.98
C ILE A 278 3.32 -12.85 2.55
N GLU A 279 2.22 -13.57 2.80
CA GLU A 279 2.10 -14.99 2.48
C GLU A 279 1.42 -15.18 1.13
N GLY A 280 1.85 -16.19 0.37
CA GLY A 280 1.25 -16.56 -0.90
C GLY A 280 2.12 -17.51 -1.71
N SER A 281 1.50 -18.25 -2.63
CA SER A 281 2.19 -19.20 -3.49
C SER A 281 1.45 -19.39 -4.82
N PRO A 282 2.16 -19.62 -5.94
CA PRO A 282 1.55 -19.94 -7.24
C PRO A 282 0.65 -21.19 -7.23
N ASP A 283 0.79 -22.06 -6.22
CA ASP A 283 0.18 -23.40 -6.18
C ASP A 283 -0.91 -23.55 -5.10
N ASP A 284 -1.22 -22.51 -4.32
CA ASP A 284 -2.19 -22.61 -3.22
C ASP A 284 -3.66 -22.43 -3.64
N GLY A 285 -3.90 -22.11 -4.92
CA GLY A 285 -5.24 -21.95 -5.52
C GLY A 285 -6.04 -20.73 -5.03
N ARG A 286 -5.46 -19.89 -4.17
CA ARG A 286 -6.11 -18.70 -3.58
C ARG A 286 -5.26 -17.42 -3.69
N SER A 287 -4.02 -17.55 -4.12
CA SER A 287 -3.07 -16.46 -4.29
C SER A 287 -3.21 -15.79 -5.65
N ARG A 288 -2.99 -14.47 -5.65
CA ARG A 288 -2.73 -13.68 -6.85
C ARG A 288 -1.46 -12.86 -6.67
N ILE A 289 -0.87 -12.38 -7.76
CA ILE A 289 0.23 -11.44 -7.73
C ILE A 289 -0.34 -10.04 -7.47
N TRP A 290 0.05 -9.45 -6.34
CA TRP A 290 -0.44 -8.17 -5.82
C TRP A 290 0.66 -7.10 -5.83
N PRO A 291 0.31 -5.81 -5.95
CA PRO A 291 1.22 -4.70 -5.80
C PRO A 291 1.35 -4.28 -4.33
N PHE A 292 2.57 -4.00 -3.90
CA PHE A 292 2.90 -3.54 -2.56
C PHE A 292 3.84 -2.33 -2.64
N LYS A 293 3.65 -1.38 -1.72
CA LYS A 293 4.76 -0.54 -1.29
C LYS A 293 5.67 -1.40 -0.43
N ARG A 294 6.96 -1.45 -0.78
CA ARG A 294 8.01 -1.94 0.12
C ARG A 294 8.70 -0.72 0.73
N MET A 295 8.65 -0.62 2.05
CA MET A 295 9.49 0.29 2.82
C MET A 295 10.77 -0.43 3.18
N GLU A 296 11.90 0.17 2.81
CA GLU A 296 13.22 -0.25 3.27
C GLU A 296 13.53 0.50 4.57
N GLY A 297 13.99 -0.22 5.57
CA GLY A 297 14.24 0.36 6.87
C GLY A 297 15.49 -0.20 7.52
N ARG A 298 16.07 0.55 8.44
CA ARG A 298 17.12 0.07 9.32
C ARG A 298 16.80 0.52 10.74
N GLN A 299 16.50 -0.43 11.63
CA GLN A 299 15.93 -0.14 12.94
C GLN A 299 16.65 -0.89 14.08
N ALA A 300 16.47 -0.39 15.29
CA ALA A 300 17.13 -0.95 16.47
C ALA A 300 16.65 -2.37 16.78
N TYR A 301 17.59 -3.21 17.21
CA TYR A 301 17.32 -4.54 17.75
C TYR A 301 18.22 -4.79 18.97
N ASP A 302 17.78 -5.67 19.87
CA ASP A 302 18.57 -6.19 20.97
C ASP A 302 19.63 -7.17 20.42
N ALA A 303 20.90 -6.80 20.53
CA ALA A 303 22.00 -7.58 19.96
C ALA A 303 22.42 -8.80 20.81
N GLY A 304 22.03 -8.84 22.08
CA GLY A 304 22.28 -9.97 22.97
C GLY A 304 21.24 -11.08 22.80
N LEU A 305 19.98 -10.71 22.51
CA LEU A 305 18.87 -11.67 22.35
C LEU A 305 18.45 -11.89 20.90
N ASN A 306 18.90 -11.06 19.96
CA ASN A 306 18.47 -11.04 18.56
C ASN A 306 16.94 -10.88 18.43
N HIS A 307 16.40 -9.86 19.07
CA HIS A 307 14.99 -9.47 18.98
C HIS A 307 14.87 -8.03 18.53
N LEU A 308 13.83 -7.68 17.75
CA LEU A 308 13.56 -6.28 17.45
C LEU A 308 13.31 -5.50 18.75
N ALA A 309 13.80 -4.26 18.83
CA ALA A 309 13.71 -3.45 20.04
C ALA A 309 12.55 -2.46 19.95
N TYR A 310 11.80 -2.34 21.05
CA TYR A 310 10.91 -1.21 21.26
C TYR A 310 11.69 -0.04 21.83
N VAL A 311 11.44 1.15 21.29
CA VAL A 311 12.20 2.37 21.60
C VAL A 311 11.23 3.42 22.13
N ASN A 312 11.48 3.95 23.32
CA ASN A 312 10.75 5.12 23.80
C ASN A 312 11.20 6.36 23.04
N VAL A 313 10.41 6.79 22.06
CA VAL A 313 10.73 7.95 21.22
C VAL A 313 10.13 9.25 21.74
N TRP A 314 9.01 9.19 22.46
CA TRP A 314 8.20 10.36 22.80
C TRP A 314 8.51 10.94 24.19
N GLY A 315 8.69 12.27 24.25
CA GLY A 315 9.05 13.10 25.40
C GLY A 315 8.57 14.54 25.16
N PRO A 316 8.69 15.49 26.10
CA PRO A 316 9.97 15.81 26.76
C PRO A 316 10.00 15.57 28.27
N THR A 317 9.04 14.81 28.80
CA THR A 317 8.83 14.69 30.26
C THR A 317 9.77 13.68 30.95
N THR A 318 10.58 12.93 30.21
CA THR A 318 11.50 11.92 30.75
C THR A 318 12.89 12.04 30.14
N ASP A 319 13.91 11.58 30.86
CA ASP A 319 15.30 11.48 30.37
C ASP A 319 15.54 10.24 29.49
N THR A 320 14.48 9.50 29.16
CA THR A 320 14.54 8.25 28.37
C THR A 320 14.05 8.43 26.94
N ALA A 321 13.31 9.50 26.62
CA ALA A 321 12.76 9.72 25.30
C ALA A 321 13.85 10.04 24.27
N TYR A 322 13.94 9.25 23.20
CA TYR A 322 14.97 9.42 22.17
C TYR A 322 14.91 10.79 21.49
N TRP A 323 13.73 11.30 21.13
CA TRP A 323 13.58 12.58 20.42
C TRP A 323 14.03 13.81 21.22
N THR A 324 14.23 13.66 22.54
CA THR A 324 14.70 14.74 23.41
C THR A 324 16.15 14.53 23.85
N ASN A 325 16.53 13.28 24.15
CA ASN A 325 17.80 12.98 24.82
C ASN A 325 18.86 12.36 23.90
N PHE A 326 18.45 11.81 22.75
CA PHE A 326 19.34 11.17 21.76
C PHE A 326 20.20 10.03 22.33
N ASP A 327 19.72 9.35 23.37
CA ASP A 327 20.36 8.19 24.00
C ASP A 327 19.61 6.90 23.63
N TRP A 328 20.19 6.11 22.73
CA TRP A 328 19.60 4.86 22.26
C TRP A 328 19.45 3.80 23.37
N ALA A 329 20.46 3.66 24.23
CA ALA A 329 20.45 2.62 25.25
C ALA A 329 19.33 2.87 26.27
N LYS A 330 19.21 4.12 26.75
CA LYS A 330 18.13 4.52 27.66
C LYS A 330 16.75 4.42 27.00
N ALA A 331 16.63 4.82 25.74
CA ALA A 331 15.35 4.78 25.03
C ALA A 331 14.88 3.34 24.79
N ILE A 332 15.80 2.43 24.44
CA ILE A 332 15.49 1.01 24.27
C ILE A 332 15.15 0.37 25.61
N GLU A 333 15.95 0.61 26.65
CA GLU A 333 15.67 0.08 27.99
C GLU A 333 14.26 0.47 28.47
N ALA A 334 13.91 1.76 28.36
CA ALA A 334 12.58 2.25 28.73
C ALA A 334 11.46 1.68 27.85
N GLY A 335 11.66 1.59 26.53
CA GLY A 335 10.67 1.05 25.60
C GLY A 335 10.40 -0.44 25.83
N MET A 336 11.46 -1.23 26.03
CA MET A 336 11.36 -2.66 26.33
C MET A 336 10.71 -2.90 27.70
N ALA A 337 11.09 -2.13 28.73
CA ALA A 337 10.49 -2.22 30.05
C ALA A 337 8.99 -1.88 30.03
N ALA A 338 8.60 -0.83 29.31
CA ALA A 338 7.19 -0.45 29.15
C ALA A 338 6.37 -1.53 28.43
N ALA A 339 6.99 -2.28 27.52
CA ALA A 339 6.38 -3.41 26.83
C ALA A 339 6.45 -4.74 27.60
N GLY A 340 7.05 -4.77 28.80
CA GLY A 340 7.26 -5.98 29.58
C GLY A 340 8.20 -6.99 28.90
N LYS A 341 9.17 -6.51 28.13
CA LYS A 341 10.16 -7.33 27.41
C LYS A 341 11.55 -7.21 28.04
N GLU A 342 12.32 -8.30 27.95
CA GLU A 342 13.71 -8.32 28.40
C GLU A 342 14.60 -7.50 27.46
N TYR A 343 15.60 -6.82 28.02
CA TYR A 343 16.65 -6.13 27.27
C TYR A 343 18.01 -6.57 27.80
N SER A 344 18.90 -7.02 26.91
CA SER A 344 20.24 -7.51 27.26
C SER A 344 21.22 -6.40 27.67
N GLY A 345 20.86 -5.13 27.44
CA GLY A 345 21.77 -4.00 27.57
C GLY A 345 22.64 -3.75 26.33
N GLN A 346 22.47 -4.53 25.26
CA GLN A 346 23.19 -4.38 23.99
C GLN A 346 22.21 -4.14 22.86
N TYR A 347 22.53 -3.20 21.97
CA TYR A 347 21.72 -2.95 20.78
C TYR A 347 22.58 -2.86 19.53
N GLY A 348 21.95 -3.11 18.40
CA GLY A 348 22.47 -2.83 17.07
C GLY A 348 21.35 -2.34 16.16
N PHE A 349 21.66 -2.22 14.87
CA PHE A 349 20.67 -1.93 13.84
C PHE A 349 20.67 -3.03 12.78
N VAL A 350 19.47 -3.40 12.34
CA VAL A 350 19.25 -4.44 11.34
C VAL A 350 18.43 -3.87 10.18
N ASP A 351 18.74 -4.31 8.97
CA ASP A 351 17.97 -3.97 7.78
C ASP A 351 16.63 -4.69 7.79
N THR A 352 15.60 -4.01 7.32
CA THR A 352 14.21 -4.46 7.41
C THR A 352 13.44 -4.12 6.15
N HIS A 353 12.44 -4.95 5.87
CA HIS A 353 11.41 -4.65 4.90
C HIS A 353 10.04 -4.64 5.58
N MET A 354 9.20 -3.72 5.14
CA MET A 354 7.78 -3.70 5.51
C MET A 354 6.93 -3.48 4.26
N TYR A 355 5.87 -4.24 4.09
CA TYR A 355 5.01 -4.24 2.91
C TYR A 355 3.62 -3.68 3.21
N TRP A 356 3.10 -2.81 2.36
CA TRP A 356 1.70 -2.38 2.38
C TRP A 356 1.05 -2.66 1.04
N PRO A 357 -0.09 -3.37 0.99
CA PRO A 357 -0.86 -3.51 -0.23
C PRO A 357 -1.20 -2.15 -0.82
N ILE A 358 -1.06 -2.01 -2.13
CA ILE A 358 -1.49 -0.82 -2.87
C ILE A 358 -2.88 -1.10 -3.44
N THR A 359 -3.87 -0.31 -3.00
CA THR A 359 -5.30 -0.57 -3.29
C THR A 359 -6.06 0.66 -3.79
N HIS A 360 -5.47 1.84 -3.67
CA HIS A 360 -6.03 3.11 -4.15
C HIS A 360 -5.14 3.69 -5.25
N MET A 361 -5.52 4.86 -5.75
CA MET A 361 -4.91 5.49 -6.91
C MET A 361 -5.09 4.62 -8.15
N VAL A 362 -6.31 4.14 -8.39
CA VAL A 362 -6.62 3.39 -9.63
C VAL A 362 -6.55 4.36 -10.81
N ALA A 363 -5.68 4.06 -11.78
CA ALA A 363 -5.45 4.88 -12.96
C ALA A 363 -6.56 4.71 -14.01
N PRO A 364 -6.71 5.67 -14.93
CA PRO A 364 -7.54 5.50 -16.12
C PRO A 364 -7.21 4.21 -16.88
N ALA A 365 -8.22 3.59 -17.49
CA ALA A 365 -8.03 2.32 -18.20
C ALA A 365 -7.02 2.41 -19.36
N SER A 366 -6.80 3.60 -19.93
CA SER A 366 -5.77 3.86 -20.94
C SER A 366 -4.35 3.78 -20.41
N ASP A 367 -4.18 3.93 -19.09
CA ASP A 367 -2.90 4.04 -18.39
C ASP A 367 -2.65 2.79 -17.54
N ALA A 368 -3.50 1.77 -17.68
CA ALA A 368 -3.25 0.45 -17.09
C ALA A 368 -1.98 -0.15 -17.70
N VAL A 369 -1.29 -0.97 -16.90
CA VAL A 369 -0.02 -1.60 -17.29
C VAL A 369 -0.15 -2.37 -18.60
N ASP A 370 0.75 -2.06 -19.54
CA ASP A 370 0.79 -2.70 -20.84
C ASP A 370 1.42 -4.10 -20.78
N CYS A 371 1.05 -4.95 -21.74
CA CYS A 371 1.55 -6.33 -21.83
C CYS A 371 3.10 -6.38 -21.81
N HIS A 372 3.75 -5.48 -22.55
CA HIS A 372 5.20 -5.48 -22.68
C HIS A 372 5.92 -5.14 -21.37
N GLU A 373 5.30 -4.35 -20.49
CA GLU A 373 5.88 -3.97 -19.20
C GLU A 373 6.02 -5.17 -18.28
N CYS A 374 5.14 -6.18 -18.38
CA CYS A 374 5.22 -7.41 -17.60
C CYS A 374 6.01 -8.51 -18.30
N HIS A 375 5.84 -8.64 -19.62
CA HIS A 375 6.39 -9.75 -20.41
C HIS A 375 7.81 -9.53 -20.92
N ALA A 376 8.38 -8.33 -20.78
CA ALA A 376 9.78 -8.07 -21.09
C ALA A 376 10.73 -8.85 -20.16
N PRO A 377 11.98 -9.15 -20.59
CA PRO A 377 12.95 -9.89 -19.76
C PRO A 377 13.24 -9.29 -18.38
N GLN A 378 13.17 -7.96 -18.26
CA GLN A 378 13.28 -7.21 -17.01
C GLN A 378 12.00 -6.41 -16.73
N GLY A 379 10.86 -6.98 -17.11
CA GLY A 379 9.55 -6.39 -16.84
C GLY A 379 9.16 -6.46 -15.36
N ARG A 380 7.98 -5.93 -15.05
CA ARG A 380 7.38 -5.88 -13.71
C ARG A 380 7.27 -7.24 -13.01
N MET A 381 7.16 -8.32 -13.78
CA MET A 381 7.06 -9.69 -13.25
C MET A 381 8.43 -10.39 -13.13
N ALA A 382 9.54 -9.69 -13.35
CA ALA A 382 10.88 -10.26 -13.20
C ALA A 382 11.10 -10.73 -11.76
N GLY A 383 11.62 -11.96 -11.60
CA GLY A 383 11.89 -12.56 -10.29
C GLY A 383 10.69 -13.22 -9.61
N ILE A 384 9.48 -13.09 -10.16
CA ILE A 384 8.32 -13.80 -9.62
C ILE A 384 8.41 -15.29 -9.96
N ALA A 385 8.43 -16.13 -8.95
CA ALA A 385 8.46 -17.58 -9.11
C ALA A 385 7.10 -18.15 -9.54
N GLY A 386 7.11 -19.31 -10.21
CA GLY A 386 5.90 -20.07 -10.53
C GLY A 386 4.99 -19.48 -11.59
N VAL A 387 5.47 -18.51 -12.37
CA VAL A 387 4.79 -17.99 -13.56
C VAL A 387 5.57 -18.29 -14.83
N TYR A 388 4.85 -18.74 -15.87
CA TYR A 388 5.40 -18.76 -17.21
C TYR A 388 5.05 -17.45 -17.91
N LEU A 389 6.07 -16.70 -18.32
CA LEU A 389 5.93 -15.41 -18.98
C LEU A 389 6.36 -15.55 -20.45
N PRO A 390 5.42 -15.76 -21.39
CA PRO A 390 5.74 -15.74 -22.81
C PRO A 390 6.47 -14.45 -23.18
N GLY A 391 7.61 -14.56 -23.88
CA GLY A 391 8.39 -13.42 -24.35
C GLY A 391 9.51 -12.94 -23.41
N SER A 392 9.49 -13.29 -22.12
CA SER A 392 10.52 -12.83 -21.18
C SER A 392 11.86 -13.55 -21.36
N ASN A 393 11.84 -14.78 -21.86
CA ASN A 393 13.02 -15.55 -22.23
C ASN A 393 12.80 -16.31 -23.55
N PRO A 394 12.96 -15.65 -24.71
CA PRO A 394 12.67 -16.22 -26.02
C PRO A 394 13.65 -17.33 -26.44
N THR A 395 14.79 -17.44 -25.76
CA THR A 395 15.81 -18.48 -26.00
C THR A 395 15.67 -19.68 -25.06
N SER A 396 14.69 -19.67 -24.15
CA SER A 396 14.43 -20.83 -23.29
C SER A 396 14.03 -22.07 -24.11
N PRO A 397 14.37 -23.29 -23.67
CA PRO A 397 13.98 -24.52 -24.38
C PRO A 397 12.47 -24.60 -24.64
N GLY A 398 11.65 -24.18 -23.67
CA GLY A 398 10.19 -24.12 -23.83
C GLY A 398 9.75 -23.15 -24.92
N ALA A 399 10.34 -21.95 -24.98
CA ALA A 399 10.03 -20.98 -26.03
C ALA A 399 10.45 -21.49 -27.42
N LEU A 400 11.64 -22.09 -27.53
CA LEU A 400 12.14 -22.66 -28.80
C LEU A 400 11.27 -23.82 -29.28
N ILE A 401 10.85 -24.71 -28.37
CA ILE A 401 9.90 -25.79 -28.67
C ILE A 401 8.56 -25.20 -29.14
N GLY A 402 8.03 -24.19 -28.45
CA GLY A 402 6.81 -23.51 -28.84
C GLY A 402 6.87 -22.87 -30.23
N ILE A 403 7.98 -22.19 -30.55
CA ILE A 403 8.24 -21.62 -31.88
C ILE A 403 8.32 -22.74 -32.93
N ALA A 404 9.05 -23.82 -32.66
CA ALA A 404 9.15 -24.96 -33.57
C ALA A 404 7.78 -25.60 -33.86
N PHE A 405 6.94 -25.79 -32.84
CA PHE A 405 5.56 -26.28 -33.00
C PHE A 405 4.72 -25.32 -33.84
N PHE A 406 4.79 -24.01 -33.57
CA PHE A 406 4.06 -23.01 -34.35
C PHE A 406 4.47 -23.04 -35.83
N LEU A 407 5.78 -23.07 -36.10
CA LEU A 407 6.31 -23.16 -37.47
C LEU A 407 5.86 -24.45 -38.15
N ALA A 408 5.89 -25.59 -37.46
CA ALA A 408 5.41 -26.87 -37.99
C ALA A 408 3.92 -26.83 -38.35
N MET A 409 3.07 -26.26 -37.49
CA MET A 409 1.64 -26.10 -37.78
C MET A 409 1.40 -25.16 -38.96
N ALA A 410 2.08 -24.01 -38.99
CA ALA A 410 1.97 -23.04 -40.09
C ALA A 410 2.39 -23.66 -41.43
N SER A 411 3.51 -24.40 -41.45
CA SER A 411 3.94 -25.17 -42.61
C SER A 411 2.92 -26.22 -43.03
N GLY A 412 2.28 -26.92 -42.08
CA GLY A 412 1.21 -27.88 -42.36
C GLY A 412 -0.01 -27.23 -43.02
N VAL A 413 -0.46 -26.08 -42.51
CA VAL A 413 -1.58 -25.31 -43.08
C VAL A 413 -1.26 -24.79 -44.47
N LEU A 414 -0.04 -24.25 -44.67
CA LEU A 414 0.44 -23.78 -45.97
C LEU A 414 0.50 -24.94 -46.98
N LEU A 415 1.08 -26.07 -46.60
CA LEU A 415 1.13 -27.26 -47.44
C LEU A 415 -0.26 -27.73 -47.85
N HIS A 416 -1.19 -27.83 -46.89
CA HIS A 416 -2.57 -28.20 -47.17
C HIS A 416 -3.28 -27.20 -48.10
N THR A 417 -3.01 -25.90 -47.95
CA THR A 417 -3.56 -24.84 -48.80
C THR A 417 -3.02 -24.93 -50.23
N VAL A 418 -1.71 -25.10 -50.39
CA VAL A 418 -1.04 -25.29 -51.69
C VAL A 418 -1.58 -26.54 -52.40
N LEU A 419 -1.69 -27.67 -51.68
CA LEU A 419 -2.28 -28.90 -52.22
C LEU A 419 -3.73 -28.69 -52.69
N ARG A 420 -4.55 -27.94 -51.93
CA ARG A 420 -5.92 -27.58 -52.36
C ARG A 420 -5.96 -26.73 -53.63
N ILE A 421 -5.05 -25.78 -53.79
CA ILE A 421 -4.99 -24.92 -54.98
C ILE A 421 -4.57 -25.73 -56.22
N ILE A 422 -3.51 -26.54 -56.09
CA ILE A 422 -3.01 -27.39 -57.18
C ILE A 422 -4.08 -28.41 -57.60
N THR A 423 -4.75 -29.06 -56.65
CA THR A 423 -5.79 -30.06 -56.95
C THR A 423 -7.10 -29.48 -57.48
N ARG A 424 -7.42 -28.21 -57.18
CA ARG A 424 -8.57 -27.50 -57.78
C ARG A 424 -8.37 -27.13 -59.25
N GLY A 425 -7.14 -26.87 -59.67
CA GLY A 425 -6.81 -26.56 -61.08
C GLY A 425 -7.00 -27.75 -62.05
N GLY A 426 -7.18 -28.97 -61.53
CA GLY A 426 -7.25 -30.20 -62.33
C GLY A 426 -8.66 -30.67 -62.74
N LYS A 427 -9.74 -29.97 -62.34
CA LYS A 427 -11.12 -30.32 -62.75
C LYS A 427 -11.75 -29.23 -63.62
N GLY A 428 -11.08 -28.89 -64.72
CA GLY A 428 -11.76 -28.42 -65.92
C GLY A 428 -12.44 -29.61 -66.58
N GLY A 429 -13.66 -29.92 -66.14
CA GLY A 429 -14.49 -30.93 -66.79
C GLY A 429 -14.71 -30.56 -68.25
N LYS A 430 -14.21 -31.40 -69.16
CA LYS A 430 -14.74 -31.43 -70.52
C LYS A 430 -16.19 -31.91 -70.41
N THR A 431 -17.13 -31.02 -70.68
CA THR A 431 -18.48 -31.38 -71.10
C THR A 431 -18.34 -32.21 -72.38
N HIS A 432 -18.71 -33.48 -72.30
CA HIS A 432 -19.02 -34.29 -73.47
C HIS A 432 -20.55 -34.38 -73.53
N ASP A 433 -21.09 -33.90 -74.65
CA ASP A 433 -22.46 -34.13 -75.13
C ASP A 433 -22.83 -35.62 -75.17
#